data_AF-A0A1Y5SE86-F1
#
_entry.id   AF-A0A1Y5SE86-F1
#
_cell.length_a   1.000
_cell.length_b   1.000
_cell.length_c   1.000
_cell.angle_alpha   90.00
_cell.angle_beta   90.00
_cell.angle_gamma   90.00
#
_symmetry.space_group_name_H-M   'P 1'
#
loop_
_entity.id
_entity.type
_entity.pdbx_description
1 polymer ?
#
loop_
_entity_poly.entity_id
_entity_poly.type
_entity_poly.pdbx_seq_one_letter_code
_entity_poly.pdbx_strand_id
1 'polypeptide(L)'
;MVRAAQDAFGSQAAADAIEGLFATLSATLAARGVRRFVVAGGETSGAVVKGLQAVVLNIGPRAAAGVPLVQTRGLALALKSGTFGGPAFFRETLKKTETAG
;
A
#
# COMPACT_ATOMS: atom_id res chain seq x y z
N MET A 1 -17.98 7.73 -4.34
CA MET A 1 -17.60 7.68 -2.90
C MET A 1 -16.59 8.76 -2.54
N VAL A 2 -15.37 8.78 -3.12
CA VAL A 2 -14.37 9.82 -2.76
C VAL A 2 -14.86 11.24 -3.04
N ARG A 3 -15.40 11.51 -4.24
CA ARG A 3 -15.97 12.82 -4.59
C ARG A 3 -17.06 13.28 -3.60
N ALA A 4 -18.00 12.39 -3.29
CA ALA A 4 -19.08 12.67 -2.33
C ALA A 4 -18.57 12.96 -0.91
N ALA A 5 -17.49 12.30 -0.46
CA ALA A 5 -16.87 12.59 0.83
C ALA A 5 -16.16 13.96 0.80
N GLN A 6 -15.50 14.30 -0.29
CA GLN A 6 -14.86 15.62 -0.48
C GLN A 6 -15.91 16.74 -0.52
N ASP A 7 -17.04 16.51 -1.19
CA ASP A 7 -18.14 17.48 -1.27
C ASP A 7 -18.83 17.69 0.09
N ALA A 8 -18.92 16.64 0.92
CA ALA A 8 -19.58 16.70 2.22
C ALA A 8 -18.71 17.25 3.38
N PHE A 9 -17.39 17.00 3.34
CA PHE A 9 -16.49 17.28 4.46
C PHE A 9 -15.29 18.17 4.10
N GLY A 10 -15.14 18.54 2.83
CA GLY A 10 -13.97 19.21 2.30
C GLY A 10 -12.86 18.24 1.88
N SER A 11 -12.15 18.58 0.82
CA SER A 11 -11.18 17.68 0.17
C SER A 11 -10.05 17.22 1.08
N GLN A 12 -9.57 18.11 1.96
CA GLN A 12 -8.47 17.79 2.87
C GLN A 12 -8.91 16.86 4.00
N ALA A 13 -10.02 17.16 4.68
CA ALA A 13 -10.52 16.35 5.78
C ALA A 13 -10.89 14.92 5.31
N ALA A 14 -11.46 14.80 4.11
CA ALA A 14 -11.74 13.50 3.50
C ALA A 14 -10.44 12.72 3.18
N ALA A 15 -9.41 13.39 2.68
CA ALA A 15 -8.11 12.76 2.40
C ALA A 15 -7.44 12.26 3.71
N ASP A 16 -7.35 13.12 4.73
CA ASP A 16 -6.75 12.79 6.02
C ASP A 16 -7.47 11.61 6.71
N ALA A 17 -8.81 11.58 6.63
CA ALA A 17 -9.60 10.48 7.17
C ALA A 17 -9.34 9.15 6.45
N ILE A 18 -9.24 9.18 5.11
CA ILE A 18 -8.93 7.99 4.30
C ILE A 18 -7.51 7.50 4.60
N GLU A 19 -6.53 8.40 4.66
CA GLU A 19 -5.14 8.05 5.02
C GLU A 19 -5.06 7.46 6.43
N GLY A 20 -5.72 8.09 7.42
CA GLY A 20 -5.79 7.58 8.79
C GLY A 20 -6.39 6.18 8.85
N LEU A 21 -7.48 5.94 8.12
CA LEU A 21 -8.10 4.61 8.01
C LEU A 21 -7.10 3.56 7.49
N PHE A 22 -6.40 3.86 6.40
CA PHE A 22 -5.45 2.90 5.81
C PHE A 22 -4.23 2.64 6.69
N ALA A 23 -3.76 3.65 7.43
CA ALA A 23 -2.68 3.49 8.41
C ALA A 23 -3.11 2.55 9.56
N THR A 24 -4.30 2.75 10.14
CA THR A 24 -4.82 1.88 11.20
C THR A 24 -5.12 0.47 10.70
N LEU A 25 -5.69 0.37 9.49
CA LEU A 25 -6.03 -0.92 8.88
C LEU A 25 -4.78 -1.76 8.62
N SER A 26 -3.74 -1.19 8.01
CA SER A 26 -2.51 -1.93 7.71
C SER A 26 -1.82 -2.44 8.98
N ALA A 27 -1.74 -1.61 10.02
CA ALA A 27 -1.20 -1.98 11.33
C ALA A 27 -1.99 -3.15 11.94
N THR A 28 -3.31 -3.06 11.93
CA THR A 28 -4.20 -4.09 12.49
C THR A 28 -4.08 -5.41 11.74
N LEU A 29 -4.04 -5.37 10.41
CA LEU A 29 -3.87 -6.57 9.58
C LEU A 29 -2.51 -7.22 9.80
N ALA A 30 -1.44 -6.43 9.91
CA ALA A 30 -0.11 -6.96 10.19
C ALA A 30 -0.04 -7.62 11.57
N ALA A 31 -0.65 -7.02 12.60
CA ALA A 31 -0.77 -7.60 13.93
C ALA A 31 -1.57 -8.92 13.92
N ARG A 32 -2.52 -9.07 12.99
CA ARG A 32 -3.30 -10.29 12.77
C ARG A 32 -2.62 -11.31 11.84
N GLY A 33 -1.36 -11.09 11.48
CA GLY A 33 -0.56 -12.04 10.72
C GLY A 33 -0.58 -11.83 9.21
N VAL A 34 -1.20 -10.78 8.68
CA VAL A 34 -1.05 -10.43 7.26
C VAL A 34 0.38 -9.98 7.00
N ARG A 35 1.07 -10.65 6.09
CA ARG A 35 2.49 -10.38 5.78
C ARG A 35 2.73 -9.70 4.44
N ARG A 36 1.70 -9.59 3.60
CA ARG A 36 1.82 -9.14 2.20
C ARG A 36 0.84 -8.01 1.93
N PHE A 37 1.33 -6.90 1.42
CA PHE A 37 0.54 -5.70 1.13
C PHE A 37 0.83 -5.19 -0.28
N VAL A 38 -0.21 -5.09 -1.11
CA VAL A 38 -0.13 -4.45 -2.43
C VAL A 38 -1.02 -3.21 -2.39
N VAL A 39 -0.41 -2.03 -2.50
CA VAL A 39 -1.07 -0.75 -2.26
C VAL A 39 -1.00 0.09 -3.53
N ALA A 40 -2.10 0.76 -3.87
CA ALA A 40 -2.18 1.70 -4.99
C ALA A 40 -2.61 3.09 -4.50
N GLY A 41 -1.98 4.12 -5.07
CA GLY A 41 -2.13 5.52 -4.64
C GLY A 41 -0.90 5.95 -3.84
N GLY A 42 -0.37 7.14 -4.12
CA GLY A 42 0.87 7.63 -3.49
C GLY A 42 0.66 7.91 -2.00
N GLU A 43 -0.39 8.67 -1.71
CA GLU A 43 -0.85 9.07 -0.39
C GLU A 43 -1.23 7.84 0.44
N THR A 44 -2.04 6.94 -0.12
CA THR A 44 -2.39 5.65 0.50
C THR A 44 -1.16 4.80 0.79
N SER A 45 -0.18 4.76 -0.11
CA SER A 45 1.07 4.02 0.10
C SER A 45 1.87 4.62 1.27
N GLY A 46 1.94 5.94 1.37
CA GLY A 46 2.56 6.64 2.50
C GLY A 46 1.86 6.33 3.83
N ALA A 47 0.53 6.37 3.85
CA ALA A 47 -0.27 6.03 5.01
C ALA A 47 -0.04 4.58 5.47
N VAL A 48 0.00 3.62 4.55
CA VAL A 48 0.29 2.20 4.87
C VAL A 48 1.70 2.02 5.42
N VAL A 49 2.71 2.64 4.80
CA VAL A 49 4.10 2.61 5.29
C VAL A 49 4.21 3.17 6.71
N LYS A 50 3.52 4.28 6.99
CA LYS A 50 3.45 4.89 8.32
C LYS A 50 2.78 3.96 9.33
N GLY A 51 1.62 3.38 8.98
CA GLY A 51 0.90 2.43 9.83
C GLY A 51 1.70 1.17 10.17
N LEU A 52 2.47 0.66 9.21
CA LEU A 52 3.33 -0.51 9.40
C LEU A 52 4.65 -0.22 10.11
N GLN A 53 4.93 1.06 10.43
CA GLN A 53 6.22 1.52 10.96
C GLN A 53 7.41 1.01 10.12
N ALA A 54 7.25 1.09 8.80
CA ALA A 54 8.22 0.62 7.83
C ALA A 54 9.33 1.68 7.63
N VAL A 55 10.21 1.80 8.63
CA VAL A 55 11.30 2.81 8.65
C VAL A 55 12.41 2.47 7.66
N VAL A 56 12.68 1.18 7.46
CA VAL A 56 13.71 0.69 6.53
C VAL A 56 13.04 -0.24 5.52
N LEU A 57 13.30 0.01 4.24
CA LEU A 57 12.79 -0.78 3.12
C LEU A 57 13.96 -1.40 2.36
N ASN A 58 13.97 -2.73 2.29
CA ASN A 58 14.91 -3.47 1.45
C ASN A 58 14.30 -3.61 0.05
N ILE A 59 14.97 -3.08 -0.97
CA ILE A 59 14.51 -3.15 -2.35
C ILE A 59 14.79 -4.55 -2.90
N GLY A 60 13.73 -5.21 -3.36
CA GLY A 60 13.76 -6.52 -3.98
C GLY A 60 13.50 -6.47 -5.49
N PRO A 61 13.09 -7.61 -6.09
CA PRO A 61 12.88 -7.71 -7.53
C PRO A 61 11.69 -6.86 -7.99
N ARG A 62 11.63 -6.63 -9.30
CA ARG A 62 10.62 -5.77 -9.92
C ARG A 62 9.24 -6.45 -9.95
N ALA A 63 8.23 -5.81 -9.36
CA ALA A 63 6.83 -6.23 -9.48
C ALA A 63 6.26 -5.86 -10.86
N ALA A 64 6.46 -4.60 -11.27
CA ALA A 64 6.07 -4.05 -12.57
C ALA A 64 6.99 -2.88 -12.97
N ALA A 65 6.81 -2.33 -14.18
CA ALA A 65 7.50 -1.10 -14.59
C ALA A 65 7.28 0.01 -13.55
N GLY A 66 8.38 0.53 -12.99
CA GLY A 66 8.33 1.57 -11.94
C GLY A 66 7.94 1.10 -10.53
N VAL A 67 7.62 -0.18 -10.33
CA VAL A 67 7.17 -0.69 -9.01
C VAL A 67 8.07 -1.84 -8.54
N PRO A 68 9.00 -1.62 -7.60
CA PRO A 68 9.74 -2.69 -6.96
C PRO A 68 8.88 -3.41 -5.91
N LEU A 69 9.18 -4.69 -5.66
CA LEU A 69 8.84 -5.30 -4.38
C LEU A 69 9.80 -4.79 -3.33
N VAL A 70 9.30 -4.49 -2.13
CA VAL A 70 10.13 -4.09 -1.00
C VAL A 70 9.79 -4.92 0.22
N GLN A 71 10.78 -5.10 1.11
CA GLN A 71 10.62 -5.86 2.34
C GLN A 71 10.97 -5.02 3.56
N THR A 72 10.26 -5.24 4.66
CA THR A 72 10.53 -4.60 5.94
C THR A 72 9.98 -5.44 7.08
N ARG A 73 10.74 -5.66 8.16
CA ARG A 73 10.24 -6.36 9.36
C ARG A 73 9.51 -7.69 9.06
N GLY A 74 9.97 -8.42 8.04
CA GLY A 74 9.37 -9.67 7.53
C GLY A 74 8.03 -9.50 6.80
N LEU A 75 7.69 -8.29 6.35
CA LEU A 75 6.56 -7.96 5.50
C LEU A 75 7.05 -7.76 4.07
N ALA A 76 6.25 -8.20 3.09
CA ALA A 76 6.44 -7.90 1.69
C ALA A 76 5.43 -6.85 1.23
N LEU A 77 5.92 -5.84 0.52
CA LEU A 77 5.18 -4.67 0.11
C LEU A 77 5.36 -4.43 -1.40
N ALA A 78 4.31 -4.00 -2.06
CA ALA A 78 4.36 -3.41 -3.39
C ALA A 78 3.59 -2.09 -3.36
N LEU A 79 4.30 -0.98 -3.55
CA LEU A 79 3.77 0.37 -3.41
C LEU A 79 3.69 1.02 -4.79
N LYS A 80 2.48 1.21 -5.30
CA LYS A 80 2.23 1.69 -6.65
C LYS A 80 1.64 3.10 -6.61
N SER A 81 2.39 4.11 -7.04
CA SER A 81 1.83 5.44 -7.28
C SER A 81 1.05 5.49 -8.61
N GLY A 82 0.08 6.39 -8.75
CA GLY A 82 -0.52 6.77 -10.03
C GLY A 82 -0.99 5.63 -10.95
N THR A 83 -0.63 5.71 -12.24
CA THR A 83 -1.12 4.86 -13.34
C THR A 83 -0.22 3.66 -13.70
N PHE A 84 0.82 3.37 -12.91
CA PHE A 84 1.74 2.26 -13.21
C PHE A 84 1.05 0.87 -13.20
N GLY A 85 1.55 -0.07 -14.00
CA GLY A 85 1.02 -1.44 -14.06
C GLY A 85 -0.25 -1.61 -14.90
N GLY A 86 -0.47 -2.83 -15.38
CA GLY A 86 -1.64 -3.17 -16.21
C GLY A 86 -2.86 -3.63 -15.39
N PRO A 87 -3.98 -3.97 -16.05
CA PRO A 87 -5.21 -4.43 -15.38
C PRO A 87 -5.01 -5.65 -14.46
N ALA A 88 -3.99 -6.48 -14.74
CA ALA A 88 -3.64 -7.66 -13.97
C ALA A 88 -2.65 -7.39 -12.80
N PHE A 89 -2.26 -6.14 -12.57
CA PHE A 89 -1.17 -5.76 -11.65
C PHE A 89 -1.30 -6.39 -10.27
N PHE A 90 -2.47 -6.28 -9.62
CA PHE A 90 -2.66 -6.81 -8.27
C PHE A 90 -2.48 -8.34 -8.22
N ARG A 91 -3.06 -9.06 -9.18
CA ARG A 91 -2.97 -10.52 -9.25
C ARG A 91 -1.54 -10.99 -9.51
N GLU A 92 -0.84 -10.35 -10.44
CA GLU A 92 0.55 -10.70 -10.77
C GLU A 92 1.50 -10.38 -9.61
N THR A 93 1.31 -9.23 -8.97
CA THR A 93 2.14 -8.78 -7.86
C THR A 93 1.94 -9.66 -6.62
N LEU A 94 0.69 -10.02 -6.30
CA LEU A 94 0.41 -10.94 -5.20
C LEU A 94 1.10 -12.30 -5.39
N LYS A 95 1.07 -12.87 -6.60
CA LYS A 95 1.82 -14.10 -6.92
C LYS A 95 3.32 -13.93 -6.71
N LYS A 96 3.90 -12.83 -7.16
CA LYS A 96 5.35 -12.57 -6.98
C LYS A 96 5.74 -12.44 -5.51
N THR A 97 4.83 -11.96 -4.65
CA THR A 97 5.06 -11.92 -3.20
C THR A 97 4.93 -13.27 -2.49
N GLU A 98 4.49 -14.34 -3.17
CA GLU A 98 4.47 -15.71 -2.63
C GLU A 98 5.85 -16.38 -2.70
N THR A 99 6.67 -16.01 -3.68
CA THR A 99 7.98 -16.62 -3.94
C THR A 99 9.12 -15.95 -3.16
N ALA A 100 8.86 -14.80 -2.52
CA ALA A 100 9.86 -14.00 -1.81
C ALA A 100 9.92 -14.29 -0.29
N GLY A 101 9.37 -15.42 0.15
CA GLY A 101 9.33 -15.87 1.55
C GLY A 101 10.25 -17.05 1.80
#